data_AF-A0A1I7KGA8-F1
#
_entry.id   AF-A0A1I7KGA8-F1
#
_cell.length_a   1.000
_cell.length_b   1.000
_cell.length_c   1.000
_cell.angle_alpha   90.00
_cell.angle_beta   90.00
_cell.angle_gamma   90.00
#
_symmetry.space_group_name_H-M   'P 1'
#
loop_
_entity.id
_entity.type
_entity.pdbx_description
1 polymer ?
#
loop_
_entity_poly.entity_id
_entity_poly.type
_entity_poly.pdbx_seq_one_letter_code
_entity_poly.pdbx_strand_id
1 'polypeptide(L)'
;MLALSAAGRLPDFLGTLPQDLLRALAGDWLHQARPDQLPPPEPWTTWAVIGGRGSGKTRTGAEWVDALARGDPAFTEDPVGRIALVGETHLDVRDVMVDGPSGLLGLPARGRARPVWSPSRRRVEWSNGAVALAFSAEEPDALRGPQFGAAWCDEAAKWRRPDVRSAFNMPRMGFNVPRSAE
;
A
#
# COMPACT_ATOMS: atom_id res chain seq x y z
N MET A 1 12.74 -14.24 -11.54
CA MET A 1 12.87 -13.53 -12.84
C MET A 1 14.19 -12.77 -13.00
N LEU A 2 14.69 -12.05 -11.99
CA LEU A 2 15.92 -11.24 -12.10
C LEU A 2 17.14 -12.03 -12.62
N ALA A 3 17.36 -13.26 -12.13
CA ALA A 3 18.44 -14.12 -12.61
C ALA A 3 18.26 -14.60 -14.08
N LEU A 4 17.01 -14.81 -14.52
CA LEU A 4 16.70 -15.19 -15.90
C LEU A 4 16.83 -14.02 -16.88
N SER A 5 16.50 -12.81 -16.40
CA SER A 5 16.68 -11.55 -17.14
C SER A 5 18.15 -11.24 -17.39
N ALA A 6 18.98 -11.33 -16.35
CA ALA A 6 20.43 -11.12 -16.45
C ALA A 6 21.12 -12.12 -17.40
N ALA A 7 20.58 -13.33 -17.52
CA ALA A 7 21.06 -14.37 -18.43
C ALA A 7 20.48 -14.28 -19.85
N GLY A 8 19.61 -13.30 -20.16
CA GLY A 8 18.97 -13.15 -21.48
C GLY A 8 17.94 -14.24 -21.84
N ARG A 9 17.60 -15.14 -20.91
CA ARG A 9 16.70 -16.28 -21.17
C ARG A 9 15.24 -16.01 -20.82
N LEU A 10 14.92 -14.78 -20.43
CA LEU A 10 13.58 -14.42 -19.99
C LEU A 10 12.52 -14.59 -21.10
N PRO A 11 12.75 -14.17 -22.37
CA PRO A 11 11.76 -14.36 -23.44
C PRO A 11 11.42 -15.83 -23.68
N ASP A 12 12.43 -16.69 -23.75
CA ASP A 12 12.24 -18.14 -23.97
C ASP A 12 11.47 -18.77 -22.82
N PHE A 13 11.84 -18.42 -21.57
CA PHE A 13 11.13 -18.90 -20.39
C PHE A 13 9.66 -18.46 -20.39
N LEU A 14 9.38 -17.18 -20.67
CA LEU A 14 8.00 -16.69 -20.77
C LEU A 14 7.22 -17.42 -21.87
N GLY A 15 7.86 -17.76 -22.99
CA GLY A 15 7.28 -18.57 -24.06
C GLY A 15 6.88 -19.99 -23.64
N THR A 16 7.42 -20.51 -22.53
CA THR A 16 7.04 -21.83 -21.99
C THR A 16 5.86 -21.79 -21.02
N LEU A 17 5.42 -20.61 -20.59
CA LEU A 17 4.37 -20.48 -19.58
C LEU A 17 2.95 -20.63 -20.20
N PRO A 18 2.01 -21.25 -19.48
CA PRO A 18 0.60 -21.23 -19.85
C PRO A 18 0.05 -19.80 -20.04
N GLN A 19 -0.91 -19.63 -20.95
CA GLN A 19 -1.41 -18.30 -21.34
C GLN A 19 -2.16 -17.58 -20.20
N ASP A 20 -2.80 -18.33 -19.31
CA ASP A 20 -3.41 -17.82 -18.08
C ASP A 20 -2.36 -17.30 -17.10
N LEU A 21 -1.24 -18.00 -16.94
CA LEU A 21 -0.12 -17.55 -16.10
C LEU A 21 0.56 -16.29 -16.69
N LEU A 22 0.73 -16.24 -18.02
CA LEU A 22 1.23 -15.04 -18.69
C LEU A 22 0.31 -13.83 -18.49
N ARG A 23 -1.01 -14.03 -18.56
CA ARG A 23 -1.98 -12.97 -18.27
C ARG A 23 -1.94 -12.54 -16.80
N ALA A 24 -1.78 -13.49 -15.87
CA ALA A 24 -1.64 -13.18 -14.46
C ALA A 24 -0.38 -12.34 -14.19
N LEU A 25 0.78 -12.74 -14.75
CA LEU A 25 2.02 -11.99 -14.65
C LEU A 25 1.91 -10.60 -15.31
N ALA A 26 1.29 -10.52 -16.49
CA ALA A 26 1.08 -9.25 -17.18
C ALA A 26 0.15 -8.30 -16.42
N GLY A 27 -0.73 -8.81 -15.54
CA GLY A 27 -1.61 -8.00 -14.67
C GLY A 27 -1.10 -7.82 -13.24
N ASP A 28 0.08 -8.36 -12.93
CA ASP A 28 0.68 -8.26 -11.61
C ASP A 28 1.38 -6.91 -11.43
N TRP A 29 1.03 -6.20 -10.37
CA TRP A 29 1.53 -4.84 -10.18
C TRP A 29 3.02 -4.84 -9.84
N LEU A 30 3.55 -5.84 -9.15
CA LEU A 30 4.97 -5.90 -8.81
C LEU A 30 5.86 -5.95 -10.07
N HIS A 31 5.36 -6.56 -11.15
CA HIS A 31 6.04 -6.64 -12.44
C HIS A 31 5.86 -5.39 -13.30
N GLN A 32 4.85 -4.56 -13.02
CA GLN A 32 4.61 -3.29 -13.71
C GLN A 32 5.14 -2.07 -12.94
N ALA A 33 5.39 -2.23 -11.64
CA ALA A 33 5.78 -1.17 -10.75
C ALA A 33 7.12 -0.57 -11.21
N ARG A 34 7.17 0.76 -11.25
CA ARG A 34 8.41 1.48 -11.46
C ARG A 34 9.30 1.37 -10.22
N PRO A 35 10.64 1.54 -10.35
CA PRO A 35 11.54 1.50 -9.20
C PRO A 35 11.18 2.50 -8.08
N ASP A 36 10.63 3.68 -8.41
CA ASP A 36 10.18 4.69 -7.43
C ASP A 36 8.89 4.30 -6.69
N GLN A 37 8.22 3.24 -7.14
CA GLN A 37 7.03 2.66 -6.55
C GLN A 37 7.32 1.38 -5.77
N LEU A 38 8.58 1.02 -5.57
CA LEU A 38 9.01 -0.10 -4.73
C LEU A 38 9.67 0.42 -3.45
N PRO A 39 9.59 -0.34 -2.34
CA PRO A 39 10.30 0.01 -1.13
C PRO A 39 11.82 -0.02 -1.38
N PRO A 40 12.60 0.81 -0.66
CA PRO A 40 14.05 0.70 -0.69
C PRO A 40 14.50 -0.65 -0.12
N PRO A 41 15.74 -1.09 -0.41
CA PRO A 41 16.33 -2.25 0.25
C PRO A 41 16.29 -2.11 1.78
N GLU A 42 16.02 -3.20 2.48
CA GLU A 42 16.00 -3.23 3.94
C GLU A 42 17.39 -3.02 4.57
N PRO A 43 17.45 -2.52 5.82
CA PRO A 43 16.33 -2.14 6.68
C PRO A 43 15.82 -0.72 6.41
N TRP A 44 14.50 -0.53 6.46
CA TRP A 44 13.88 0.80 6.42
C TRP A 44 12.71 0.87 7.40
N THR A 45 12.49 2.07 7.94
CA THR A 45 11.34 2.37 8.81
C THR A 45 10.40 3.38 8.18
N THR A 46 10.77 4.02 7.08
CA THR A 46 9.87 4.91 6.34
C THR A 46 10.13 4.80 4.84
N TRP A 47 9.10 4.43 4.10
CA TRP A 47 9.11 4.43 2.64
C TRP A 47 8.30 5.62 2.12
N ALA A 48 8.96 6.57 1.47
CA ALA A 48 8.31 7.74 0.89
C ALA A 48 8.24 7.64 -0.62
N VAL A 49 7.02 7.53 -1.15
CA VAL A 49 6.76 7.63 -2.59
C VAL A 49 6.41 9.09 -2.88
N ILE A 50 6.98 9.70 -3.92
CA ILE A 50 6.82 11.13 -4.22
C ILE A 50 6.43 11.27 -5.69
N GLY A 51 5.44 12.09 -6.00
CA GLY A 51 4.98 12.31 -7.37
C GLY A 51 3.77 13.21 -7.50
N GLY A 52 3.50 13.69 -8.72
CA GLY A 52 2.34 14.53 -9.04
C GLY A 52 1.02 13.74 -9.17
N ARG A 53 -0.01 14.37 -9.74
CA ARG A 53 -1.26 13.68 -10.11
C ARG A 53 -0.95 12.59 -11.15
N GLY A 54 -1.63 11.45 -11.06
CA GLY A 54 -1.44 10.31 -11.98
C GLY A 54 -0.14 9.54 -11.80
N SER A 55 0.69 9.86 -10.80
CA SER A 55 1.97 9.18 -10.55
C SER A 55 1.83 7.73 -10.04
N GLY A 56 0.63 7.31 -9.67
CA GLY A 56 0.35 5.95 -9.19
C GLY A 56 0.45 5.74 -7.68
N LYS A 57 0.66 6.81 -6.89
CA LYS A 57 0.82 6.77 -5.42
C LYS A 57 -0.26 5.99 -4.68
N THR A 58 -1.52 6.30 -4.97
CA THR A 58 -2.67 5.62 -4.35
C THR A 58 -2.68 4.13 -4.66
N ARG A 59 -2.38 3.77 -5.92
CA ARG A 59 -2.29 2.37 -6.34
C ARG A 59 -1.14 1.66 -5.62
N THR A 60 0.03 2.28 -5.55
CA THR A 60 1.19 1.76 -4.82
C THR A 60 0.86 1.48 -3.36
N GLY A 61 0.20 2.43 -2.67
CA GLY A 61 -0.21 2.25 -1.28
C GLY A 61 -1.23 1.11 -1.10
N ALA A 62 -2.23 1.02 -1.97
CA ALA A 62 -3.23 -0.04 -1.93
C ALA A 62 -2.59 -1.43 -2.15
N GLU A 63 -1.71 -1.57 -3.16
CA GLU A 63 -1.00 -2.82 -3.44
C GLU A 63 -0.09 -3.24 -2.29
N TRP A 64 0.63 -2.28 -1.70
CA TRP A 64 1.47 -2.54 -0.54
C TRP A 64 0.65 -3.00 0.67
N VAL A 65 -0.48 -2.34 0.97
CA VAL A 65 -1.35 -2.75 2.08
C VAL A 65 -1.98 -4.13 1.84
N ASP A 66 -2.46 -4.42 0.62
CA ASP A 66 -3.01 -5.75 0.30
C ASP A 66 -1.92 -6.84 0.39
N ALA A 67 -0.70 -6.54 -0.07
CA ALA A 67 0.44 -7.44 0.05
C ALA A 67 0.79 -7.74 1.51
N LEU A 68 0.91 -6.70 2.35
CA LEU A 68 1.16 -6.86 3.79
C LEU A 68 0.05 -7.65 4.49
N ALA A 69 -1.22 -7.30 4.24
CA ALA A 69 -2.36 -7.97 4.85
C ALA A 69 -2.40 -9.46 4.50
N ARG A 70 -1.91 -9.85 3.32
CA ARG A 70 -1.92 -11.23 2.83
C ARG A 70 -0.64 -12.01 3.13
N GLY A 71 0.42 -11.36 3.59
CA GLY A 71 1.72 -12.00 3.79
C GLY A 71 2.44 -12.27 2.47
N ASP A 72 2.46 -11.30 1.55
CA ASP A 72 3.20 -11.46 0.30
C ASP A 72 4.72 -11.43 0.57
N PRO A 73 5.46 -12.48 0.21
CA PRO A 73 6.89 -12.60 0.51
C PRO A 73 7.75 -11.55 -0.18
N ALA A 74 7.21 -10.80 -1.16
CA ALA A 74 7.90 -9.64 -1.72
C ALA A 74 8.00 -8.46 -0.72
N PHE A 75 7.15 -8.43 0.31
CA PHE A 75 7.03 -7.29 1.24
C PHE A 75 7.09 -7.67 2.71
N THR A 76 6.78 -8.91 3.09
CA THR A 76 6.78 -9.33 4.49
C THR A 76 6.90 -10.85 4.63
N GLU A 77 7.51 -11.31 5.73
CA GLU A 77 7.64 -12.74 6.04
C GLU A 77 6.29 -13.37 6.45
N ASP A 78 5.48 -12.62 7.21
CA ASP A 78 4.19 -13.07 7.76
C ASP A 78 3.08 -12.04 7.51
N PRO A 79 1.80 -12.45 7.38
CA PRO A 79 0.69 -11.53 7.25
C PRO A 79 0.62 -10.47 8.37
N VAL A 80 0.53 -9.20 8.00
CA VAL A 80 0.37 -8.09 8.95
C VAL A 80 -1.09 -8.01 9.41
N GLY A 81 -1.33 -8.38 10.68
CA GLY A 81 -2.70 -8.47 11.21
C GLY A 81 -3.43 -7.13 11.39
N ARG A 82 -2.71 -6.03 11.64
CA ARG A 82 -3.30 -4.69 11.85
C ARG A 82 -2.51 -3.61 11.12
N ILE A 83 -3.19 -2.90 10.23
CA ILE A 83 -2.62 -1.83 9.40
C ILE A 83 -3.42 -0.55 9.65
N ALA A 84 -2.73 0.59 9.78
CA ALA A 84 -3.39 1.90 9.83
C ALA A 84 -3.50 2.51 8.42
N LEU A 85 -4.68 2.97 8.05
CA LEU A 85 -4.92 3.83 6.89
C LEU A 85 -5.17 5.23 7.42
N VAL A 86 -4.31 6.18 7.07
CA VAL A 86 -4.35 7.52 7.64
C VAL A 86 -4.46 8.52 6.50
N GLY A 87 -5.54 9.29 6.48
CA GLY A 87 -5.78 10.38 5.54
C GLY A 87 -5.97 11.69 6.29
N GLU A 88 -6.19 12.78 5.55
CA GLU A 88 -6.55 14.07 6.15
C GLU A 88 -7.85 13.91 6.98
N THR A 89 -8.93 13.48 6.34
CA THR A 89 -10.19 13.11 7.01
C THR A 89 -10.52 11.63 6.86
N HIS A 90 -11.46 11.11 7.67
CA HIS A 90 -12.00 9.77 7.47
C HIS A 90 -12.70 9.59 6.12
N LEU A 91 -13.27 10.66 5.57
CA LEU A 91 -13.88 10.65 4.24
C LEU A 91 -12.81 10.48 3.16
N ASP A 92 -11.66 11.14 3.28
CA ASP A 92 -10.55 10.97 2.34
C ASP A 92 -10.03 9.53 2.34
N VAL A 93 -9.88 8.92 3.52
CA VAL A 93 -9.49 7.50 3.61
C VAL A 93 -10.50 6.62 2.88
N ARG A 94 -11.81 6.84 3.10
CA ARG A 94 -12.84 6.04 2.44
C ARG A 94 -12.82 6.24 0.93
N ASP A 95 -12.97 7.48 0.48
CA ASP A 95 -13.24 7.79 -0.92
C ASP A 95 -12.00 7.66 -1.81
N VAL A 96 -10.78 7.77 -1.25
CA VAL A 96 -9.52 7.64 -2.01
C VAL A 96 -8.84 6.30 -1.77
N MET A 97 -8.60 5.93 -0.50
CA MET A 97 -7.76 4.77 -0.16
C MET A 97 -8.55 3.45 -0.20
N VAL A 98 -9.86 3.47 0.07
CA VAL A 98 -10.71 2.26 0.12
C VAL A 98 -11.54 2.08 -1.14
N ASP A 99 -12.52 2.95 -1.37
CA ASP A 99 -13.50 2.88 -2.45
C ASP A 99 -13.00 3.50 -3.77
N GLY A 100 -11.92 4.28 -3.69
CA GLY A 100 -11.36 4.97 -4.86
C GLY A 100 -10.95 4.00 -5.97
N PRO A 101 -10.88 4.46 -7.24
CA PRO A 101 -10.54 3.59 -8.38
C PRO A 101 -9.19 2.88 -8.25
N SER A 102 -8.25 3.49 -7.53
CA SER A 102 -6.93 2.92 -7.21
C SER A 102 -6.82 2.44 -5.76
N GLY A 103 -7.90 2.49 -4.99
CA GLY A 103 -7.97 2.06 -3.60
C GLY A 103 -8.07 0.54 -3.45
N LEU A 104 -8.15 0.10 -2.20
CA LEU A 104 -8.10 -1.32 -1.81
C LEU A 104 -9.20 -2.15 -2.48
N LEU A 105 -10.43 -1.65 -2.56
CA LEU A 105 -11.53 -2.39 -3.17
C LEU A 105 -11.46 -2.37 -4.71
N GLY A 106 -10.76 -1.39 -5.28
CA GLY A 106 -10.50 -1.26 -6.72
C GLY A 106 -9.41 -2.21 -7.23
N LEU A 107 -8.66 -2.88 -6.35
CA LEU A 107 -7.65 -3.85 -6.77
C LEU A 107 -8.29 -5.04 -7.50
N PRO A 108 -7.61 -5.62 -8.51
CA PRO A 108 -8.06 -6.85 -9.15
C PRO A 108 -7.96 -7.99 -8.13
N ALA A 109 -8.96 -8.88 -8.13
CA ALA A 109 -9.03 -9.98 -7.16
C ALA A 109 -7.86 -10.98 -7.32
N ARG A 110 -7.28 -11.13 -8.52
CA ARG A 110 -6.16 -12.06 -8.83
C ARG A 110 -6.40 -13.49 -8.31
N GLY A 111 -7.64 -13.98 -8.42
CA GLY A 111 -8.04 -15.30 -7.90
C GLY A 111 -8.14 -15.40 -6.38
N ARG A 112 -7.96 -14.29 -5.64
CA ARG A 112 -8.09 -14.20 -4.18
C ARG A 112 -9.45 -13.60 -3.79
N ALA A 113 -9.90 -13.88 -2.58
CA ALA A 113 -11.08 -13.22 -2.02
C ALA A 113 -10.84 -11.71 -1.89
N ARG A 114 -11.82 -10.91 -2.34
CA ARG A 114 -11.79 -9.45 -2.15
C ARG A 114 -11.96 -9.11 -0.67
N PRO A 115 -11.21 -8.13 -0.14
CA PRO A 115 -11.46 -7.66 1.20
C PRO A 115 -12.81 -6.92 1.29
N VAL A 116 -13.34 -6.80 2.50
CA VAL A 116 -14.66 -6.20 2.77
C VAL A 116 -14.50 -4.93 3.57
N TRP A 117 -15.12 -3.85 3.12
CA TRP A 117 -15.20 -2.61 3.89
C TRP A 117 -16.39 -2.63 4.87
N SER A 118 -16.14 -2.26 6.12
CA SER A 118 -17.16 -2.08 7.16
C SER A 118 -17.25 -0.60 7.53
N PRO A 119 -18.24 0.15 7.01
CA PRO A 119 -18.37 1.59 7.26
C PRO A 119 -18.53 1.94 8.74
N SER A 120 -19.34 1.18 9.48
CA SER A 120 -19.60 1.43 10.91
C SER A 120 -18.38 1.19 11.79
N ARG A 121 -17.49 0.27 11.40
CA ARG A 121 -16.25 -0.05 12.10
C ARG A 121 -15.03 0.66 11.53
N ARG A 122 -15.21 1.43 10.45
CA ARG A 122 -14.15 2.16 9.72
C ARG A 122 -12.94 1.26 9.40
N ARG A 123 -13.18 0.05 8.89
CA ARG A 123 -12.10 -0.91 8.60
C ARG A 123 -12.35 -1.77 7.37
N VAL A 124 -11.26 -2.13 6.70
CA VAL A 124 -11.20 -3.15 5.65
C VAL A 124 -10.77 -4.48 6.29
N GLU A 125 -11.45 -5.58 5.95
CA GLU A 125 -11.23 -6.91 6.53
C GLU A 125 -10.89 -7.92 5.42
N TRP A 126 -9.79 -8.66 5.61
CA TRP A 126 -9.40 -9.78 4.74
C TRP A 126 -9.89 -11.10 5.33
N SER A 127 -10.03 -12.11 4.46
CA SER A 127 -10.51 -13.44 4.85
C SER A 127 -9.59 -14.19 5.83
N ASN A 128 -8.32 -13.77 5.94
CA ASN A 128 -7.35 -14.31 6.88
C ASN A 128 -7.38 -13.61 8.26
N GLY A 129 -8.30 -12.66 8.46
CA GLY A 129 -8.44 -11.92 9.72
C GLY A 129 -7.59 -10.65 9.82
N ALA A 130 -6.75 -10.34 8.82
CA ALA A 130 -6.05 -9.06 8.77
C ALA A 130 -7.05 -7.90 8.61
N VAL A 131 -6.73 -6.77 9.25
CA VAL A 131 -7.58 -5.58 9.20
C VAL A 131 -6.77 -4.32 8.91
N ALA A 132 -7.34 -3.43 8.09
CA ALA A 132 -6.85 -2.08 7.88
C ALA A 132 -7.85 -1.07 8.44
N LEU A 133 -7.46 -0.31 9.46
CA LEU A 133 -8.30 0.61 10.22
C LEU A 133 -8.11 2.05 9.70
N ALA A 134 -9.20 2.77 9.45
CA ALA A 134 -9.17 4.14 8.95
C ALA A 134 -9.08 5.17 10.08
N PHE A 135 -8.15 6.10 9.95
CA PHE A 135 -7.87 7.20 10.87
C PHE A 135 -7.80 8.53 10.14
N SER A 136 -8.20 9.59 10.83
CA SER A 136 -7.98 10.98 10.39
C SER A 136 -6.75 11.55 11.08
N ALA A 137 -5.93 12.27 10.30
CA ALA A 137 -4.82 13.04 10.83
C ALA A 137 -5.26 14.26 11.67
N GLU A 138 -6.54 14.66 11.61
CA GLU A 138 -7.10 15.72 12.45
C GLU A 138 -7.35 15.24 13.90
N GLU A 139 -7.43 13.92 14.10
CA GLU A 139 -7.67 13.27 15.40
C GLU A 139 -6.47 12.39 15.83
N PRO A 140 -5.27 12.97 16.07
CA PRO A 140 -4.04 12.22 16.34
C PRO A 140 -4.09 11.34 17.60
N ASP A 141 -4.93 11.69 18.58
CA ASP A 141 -5.07 10.89 19.79
C ASP A 141 -5.71 9.51 19.52
N ALA A 142 -6.51 9.38 18.45
CA ALA A 142 -7.07 8.10 18.04
C ALA A 142 -6.01 7.11 17.53
N LEU A 143 -4.84 7.62 17.11
CA LEU A 143 -3.70 6.80 16.71
C LEU A 143 -2.90 6.28 17.92
N ARG A 144 -3.11 6.86 19.11
CA ARG A 144 -2.44 6.44 20.35
C ARG A 144 -3.21 5.27 20.98
N GLY A 145 -2.50 4.18 21.28
CA GLY A 145 -3.05 3.01 21.98
C GLY A 145 -3.12 1.74 21.14
N PRO A 146 -3.67 1.75 19.91
CA PRO A 146 -3.64 0.59 19.04
C PRO A 146 -2.20 0.25 18.59
N GLN A 147 -1.86 -1.04 18.60
CA GLN A 147 -0.61 -1.55 18.01
C GLN A 147 -0.84 -1.91 16.54
N PHE A 148 -0.04 -1.35 15.64
CA PHE A 148 -0.06 -1.65 14.21
C PHE A 148 1.26 -2.29 13.77
N GLY A 149 1.22 -3.14 12.76
CA GLY A 149 2.45 -3.61 12.11
C GLY A 149 2.94 -2.64 11.03
N ALA A 150 2.03 -1.86 10.44
CA ALA A 150 2.32 -0.92 9.37
C ALA A 150 1.29 0.22 9.31
N ALA A 151 1.67 1.32 8.67
CA ALA A 151 0.78 2.44 8.39
C ALA A 151 0.96 2.98 6.97
N TRP A 152 -0.15 3.13 6.24
CA TRP A 152 -0.22 3.87 4.98
C TRP A 152 -0.81 5.25 5.25
N CYS A 153 0.01 6.29 5.07
CA CYS A 153 -0.35 7.68 5.32
C CYS A 153 -0.50 8.46 4.01
N ASP A 154 -1.73 8.70 3.54
CA ASP A 154 -1.97 9.46 2.30
C ASP A 154 -1.87 10.97 2.53
N GLU A 155 -1.29 11.67 1.56
CA GLU A 155 -1.08 13.13 1.56
C GLU A 155 -0.47 13.71 2.86
N ALA A 156 0.39 12.96 3.55
CA ALA A 156 0.94 13.30 4.87
C ALA A 156 1.62 14.68 4.97
N ALA A 157 2.09 15.25 3.87
CA ALA A 157 2.66 16.59 3.83
C ALA A 157 1.65 17.73 4.05
N LYS A 158 0.35 17.49 3.88
CA LYS A 158 -0.70 18.48 4.16
C LYS A 158 -1.03 18.58 5.64
N TRP A 159 -0.66 17.59 6.44
CA TRP A 159 -1.06 17.51 7.83
C TRP A 159 -0.38 18.61 8.63
N ARG A 160 -1.21 19.48 9.22
CA ARG A 160 -0.75 20.68 9.93
C ARG A 160 -0.09 20.36 11.27
N ARG A 161 -0.32 19.16 11.82
CA ARG A 161 0.08 18.81 13.18
C ARG A 161 1.27 17.83 13.22
N PRO A 162 2.38 18.18 13.91
CA PRO A 162 3.55 17.31 14.02
C PRO A 162 3.35 16.11 14.95
N ASP A 163 2.29 16.09 15.76
CA ASP A 163 1.94 15.00 16.69
C ASP A 163 1.50 13.72 15.98
N VAL A 164 0.81 13.82 14.84
CA VAL A 164 0.49 12.68 13.97
C VAL A 164 1.77 11.98 13.53
N ARG A 165 2.81 12.75 13.18
CA ARG A 165 4.13 12.22 12.82
C ARG A 165 4.88 11.62 14.00
N SER A 166 4.60 11.97 15.25
CA SER A 166 5.24 11.35 16.42
C SER A 166 4.45 10.19 17.02
N ALA A 167 3.16 10.05 16.68
CA ALA A 167 2.29 8.98 17.17
C ALA A 167 2.69 7.56 16.68
N PHE A 168 3.50 7.44 15.63
CA PHE A 168 3.82 6.15 15.00
C PHE A 168 5.26 5.67 15.28
N ASN A 169 5.54 4.95 16.36
CA ASN A 169 6.84 4.26 16.54
C ASN A 169 6.90 2.91 15.78
N MET A 170 6.57 2.90 14.48
CA MET A 170 6.43 1.70 13.63
C MET A 170 6.94 1.96 12.20
N PRO A 171 7.19 0.92 11.36
CA PRO A 171 7.50 1.09 9.94
C PRO A 171 6.36 1.82 9.21
N ARG A 172 6.70 2.93 8.54
CA ARG A 172 5.77 3.88 7.91
C ARG A 172 5.90 3.85 6.40
N MET A 173 4.82 4.19 5.71
CA MET A 173 4.88 4.75 4.37
C MET A 173 4.33 6.19 4.41
N GLY A 174 5.04 7.18 3.87
CA GLY A 174 4.63 8.59 3.96
C GLY A 174 4.97 9.45 2.74
N PHE A 175 4.02 10.24 2.22
CA PHE A 175 4.19 11.04 0.99
C PHE A 175 4.52 12.52 1.28
N ASN A 176 5.37 13.14 0.43
CA ASN A 176 5.65 14.59 0.41
C ASN A 176 5.50 15.22 -0.99
N VAL A 177 5.18 16.52 -1.06
CA VAL A 177 5.07 17.36 -2.28
C VAL A 177 6.03 18.56 -2.14
N PRO A 178 6.68 19.05 -3.20
CA PRO A 178 7.60 20.19 -3.12
C PRO A 178 6.84 21.47 -2.74
N ARG A 179 7.42 22.29 -1.85
CA ARG A 179 7.07 23.72 -1.84
C ARG A 179 7.61 24.34 -3.12
N SER A 180 6.76 25.03 -3.86
CA SER A 180 7.19 26.04 -4.82
C SER A 180 8.12 27.01 -4.10
N ALA A 181 9.33 27.18 -4.64
CA ALA A 181 10.22 28.25 -4.27
C ALA A 181 9.56 29.57 -4.70
N GLU A 182 9.38 30.49 -3.75
CA GLU A 182 9.51 31.91 -4.03
C GLU A 182 11.00 32.24 -4.27
#